data_AF-A0A7W8YBI0-F1
#
_entry.id   AF-A0A7W8YBI0-F1
#
_cell.length_a   1.000
_cell.length_b   1.000
_cell.length_c   1.000
_cell.angle_alpha   90.00
_cell.angle_beta   90.00
_cell.angle_gamma   90.00
#
_symmetry.space_group_name_H-M   'P 1'
#
loop_
_entity.id
_entity.type
_entity.pdbx_description
1 polymer ?
#
loop_
_entity_poly.entity_id
_entity_poly.type
_entity_poly.pdbx_seq_one_letter_code
_entity_poly.pdbx_strand_id
1 'polypeptide(L)'
;MGVLPWGTDALRINTEYSVASKHIDLLRVGRQPLEYDDDVLTLSDASQLGINFAGRPAFGSDESESQRNLYRALATTKSVLAFSNLVDGSKYTHPTKEYVTGRWLDALASGAAIGGAFPNTETSRSLVPEVGRFDVNALDRSRGLGEVRSWLQSWSEDKASVLRKHAVDHLDWRYRLASIDAHLDLGSRQLKEEIQQLKQLSSRLG
;
A
#
# COMPACT_ATOMS: atom_id res chain seq x y z
N MET A 1 26.72 5.73 -3.68
CA MET A 1 25.34 5.36 -4.03
C MET A 1 24.40 6.44 -3.49
N GLY A 2 23.30 6.76 -4.17
CA GLY A 2 22.30 7.71 -3.66
C GLY A 2 21.40 7.10 -2.58
N VAL A 3 20.39 7.84 -2.11
CA VAL A 3 19.38 7.33 -1.18
C VAL A 3 18.51 6.30 -1.91
N LEU A 4 18.41 5.08 -1.37
CA LEU A 4 17.49 4.06 -1.86
C LEU A 4 16.16 4.17 -1.10
N PRO A 5 15.05 4.51 -1.77
CA PRO A 5 13.76 4.57 -1.12
C PRO A 5 13.25 3.17 -0.73
N TRP A 6 12.30 3.16 0.20
CA TRP A 6 11.64 1.93 0.66
C TRP A 6 11.11 1.10 -0.51
N GLY A 7 11.02 -0.22 -0.31
CA GLY A 7 10.48 -1.18 -1.26
C GLY A 7 9.43 -2.09 -0.66
N THR A 8 8.94 -3.02 -1.48
CA THR A 8 7.99 -4.08 -1.11
C THR A 8 8.43 -5.39 -1.75
N ASP A 9 7.88 -6.53 -1.30
CA ASP A 9 8.14 -7.84 -1.93
C ASP A 9 7.08 -8.09 -3.01
N ALA A 10 7.13 -7.26 -4.07
CA ALA A 10 6.16 -7.29 -5.14
C ALA A 10 6.14 -8.64 -5.84
N LEU A 11 7.31 -9.29 -6.01
CA LEU A 11 7.40 -10.63 -6.59
C LEU A 11 6.51 -11.62 -5.84
N ARG A 12 6.71 -11.77 -4.53
CA ARG A 12 5.95 -12.72 -3.71
C ARG A 12 4.45 -12.39 -3.71
N ILE A 13 4.10 -11.13 -3.45
CA ILE A 13 2.70 -10.68 -3.40
C ILE A 13 2.00 -10.96 -4.74
N ASN A 14 2.69 -10.76 -5.86
CA ASN A 14 2.13 -10.92 -7.20
C ASN A 14 2.11 -12.37 -7.71
N THR A 15 2.85 -13.28 -7.08
CA THR A 15 2.74 -14.72 -7.32
C THR A 15 1.68 -15.40 -6.45
N GLU A 16 1.44 -14.90 -5.23
CA GLU A 16 0.55 -15.56 -4.27
C GLU A 16 -0.92 -15.12 -4.37
N TYR A 17 -1.18 -13.88 -4.77
CA TYR A 17 -2.52 -13.29 -4.70
C TYR A 17 -3.06 -12.87 -6.06
N SER A 18 -4.39 -12.83 -6.21
CA SER A 18 -5.07 -12.41 -7.45
C SER A 18 -5.87 -11.12 -7.25
N VAL A 19 -5.99 -10.30 -8.30
CA VAL A 19 -6.86 -9.11 -8.31
C VAL A 19 -8.33 -9.52 -8.15
N ALA A 20 -8.72 -10.65 -8.73
CA ALA A 20 -10.08 -11.17 -8.68
C ALA A 20 -10.58 -11.50 -7.25
N SER A 21 -9.68 -11.52 -6.26
CA SER A 21 -10.04 -11.74 -4.85
C SER A 21 -10.55 -10.49 -4.14
N LYS A 22 -10.56 -9.32 -4.79
CA LYS A 22 -10.91 -8.03 -4.17
C LYS A 22 -12.42 -7.88 -3.94
N HIS A 23 -12.82 -7.79 -2.67
CA HIS A 23 -14.21 -7.62 -2.25
C HIS A 23 -14.38 -6.71 -1.03
N ILE A 24 -13.31 -6.41 -0.30
CA ILE A 24 -13.28 -5.38 0.74
C ILE A 24 -13.05 -4.03 0.04
N ASP A 25 -13.88 -3.04 0.32
CA ASP A 25 -13.77 -1.72 -0.31
C ASP A 25 -12.69 -0.88 0.36
N LEU A 26 -12.67 -0.89 1.69
CA LEU A 26 -11.80 -0.05 2.51
C LEU A 26 -11.20 -0.86 3.66
N LEU A 27 -9.88 -0.94 3.74
CA LEU A 27 -9.17 -1.54 4.86
C LEU A 27 -8.44 -0.48 5.66
N ARG A 28 -8.58 -0.51 6.98
CA ARG A 28 -7.75 0.31 7.85
C ARG A 28 -6.37 -0.31 8.02
N VAL A 29 -5.33 0.41 7.59
CA VAL A 29 -3.94 -0.06 7.73
C VAL A 29 -3.04 1.00 8.33
N GLY A 30 -2.34 0.62 9.40
CA GLY A 30 -1.38 1.49 10.06
C GLY A 30 -2.02 2.57 10.94
N ARG A 31 -1.24 3.59 11.26
CA ARG A 31 -1.67 4.67 12.15
C ARG A 31 -2.78 5.48 11.49
N GLN A 32 -3.73 5.90 12.30
CA GLN A 32 -4.89 6.66 11.84
C GLN A 32 -4.97 7.98 12.63
N PRO A 33 -5.50 9.04 12.01
CA PRO A 33 -6.00 10.20 12.73
C PRO A 33 -7.05 9.78 13.77
N LEU A 34 -7.25 10.61 14.80
CA LEU A 34 -8.24 10.38 15.85
C LEU A 34 -9.63 10.05 15.29
N GLU A 35 -10.00 10.74 14.22
CA GLU A 35 -11.29 10.61 13.54
C GLU A 35 -11.50 9.23 12.90
N TYR A 36 -10.45 8.43 12.71
CA TYR A 36 -10.50 7.08 12.15
C TYR A 36 -9.92 6.02 13.11
N ASP A 37 -9.71 6.37 14.39
CA ASP A 37 -9.07 5.44 15.33
C ASP A 37 -10.02 4.34 15.83
N ASP A 38 -11.33 4.62 15.87
CA ASP A 38 -12.38 3.69 16.27
C ASP A 38 -12.91 2.89 15.06
N ASP A 39 -12.62 1.59 15.03
CA ASP A 39 -13.06 0.68 13.96
C ASP A 39 -14.57 0.45 13.99
N VAL A 40 -15.22 0.48 15.15
CA VAL A 40 -16.67 0.24 15.29
C VAL A 40 -17.44 1.42 14.72
N LEU A 41 -17.03 2.64 15.08
CA LEU A 41 -17.62 3.87 14.52
C LEU A 41 -17.38 3.96 13.01
N THR A 42 -16.14 3.70 12.56
CA THR A 42 -15.81 3.74 11.14
C THR A 42 -16.60 2.70 10.34
N LEU A 43 -16.75 1.48 10.86
CA LEU A 43 -17.57 0.46 10.24
C LEU A 43 -19.04 0.88 10.14
N SER A 44 -19.60 1.47 11.21
CA SER A 44 -20.98 1.93 11.23
C SER A 44 -21.25 2.99 10.15
N ASP A 45 -20.39 4.02 10.08
CA ASP A 45 -20.52 5.11 9.11
C ASP A 45 -20.26 4.64 7.67
N ALA A 46 -19.29 3.75 7.48
CA ALA A 46 -19.00 3.14 6.17
C ALA A 46 -20.19 2.32 5.66
N SER A 47 -20.84 1.57 6.55
CA SER A 47 -22.00 0.73 6.21
C SER A 47 -23.19 1.58 5.75
N GLN A 48 -23.42 2.76 6.35
CA GLN A 48 -24.47 3.69 5.91
C GLN A 48 -24.26 4.19 4.47
N LEU A 49 -23.01 4.19 3.99
CA LEU A 49 -22.63 4.57 2.64
C LEU A 49 -22.51 3.38 1.68
N GLY A 50 -22.78 2.15 2.14
CA GLY A 50 -22.63 0.92 1.38
C GLY A 50 -21.18 0.52 1.12
N ILE A 51 -20.24 0.96 1.95
CA ILE A 51 -18.81 0.62 1.86
C ILE A 51 -18.55 -0.63 2.71
N ASN A 52 -18.02 -1.68 2.10
CA ASN A 52 -17.54 -2.87 2.81
C ASN A 52 -16.20 -2.58 3.49
N PHE A 53 -16.25 -2.16 4.76
CA PHE A 53 -15.08 -1.80 5.56
C PHE A 53 -14.52 -2.97 6.36
N ALA A 54 -13.18 -3.06 6.41
CA ALA A 54 -12.46 -3.93 7.32
C ALA A 54 -11.54 -3.11 8.24
N GLY A 55 -11.58 -3.42 9.53
CA GLY A 55 -10.70 -2.84 10.54
C GLY A 55 -9.25 -3.34 10.42
N ARG A 56 -8.46 -3.14 11.48
CA ARG A 56 -7.05 -3.55 11.48
C ARG A 56 -6.89 -5.06 11.18
N PRO A 57 -5.95 -5.47 10.29
CA PRO A 57 -5.62 -6.88 10.12
C PRO A 57 -5.23 -7.55 11.45
N ALA A 58 -5.61 -8.81 11.62
CA ALA A 58 -5.32 -9.55 12.84
C ALA A 58 -3.81 -9.70 13.08
N PHE A 59 -3.38 -9.42 14.31
CA PHE A 59 -2.02 -9.75 14.75
C PHE A 59 -1.86 -11.26 14.84
N GLY A 60 -0.75 -11.76 14.31
CA GLY A 60 -0.36 -13.16 14.47
C GLY A 60 0.32 -13.42 15.81
N SER A 61 0.58 -14.69 16.08
CA SER A 61 1.41 -15.15 17.20
C SER A 61 2.88 -14.73 17.06
N ASP A 62 3.33 -14.47 15.82
CA ASP A 62 4.65 -13.93 15.51
C ASP A 62 4.61 -12.89 14.36
N GLU A 63 5.76 -12.31 14.04
CA GLU A 63 5.91 -11.30 12.98
C GLU A 63 5.59 -11.87 11.58
N SER A 64 5.98 -13.12 11.32
CA SER A 64 5.75 -13.77 10.04
C SER A 64 4.26 -14.03 9.79
N GLU A 65 3.54 -14.46 10.83
CA GLU A 65 2.10 -14.63 10.81
C GLU A 65 1.38 -13.29 10.68
N SER A 66 1.83 -12.26 11.40
CA SER A 66 1.30 -10.90 11.27
C SER A 66 1.47 -10.37 9.83
N GLN A 67 2.62 -10.62 9.21
CA GLN A 67 2.85 -10.23 7.81
C GLN A 67 1.94 -11.00 6.84
N ARG A 68 1.76 -12.31 7.04
CA ARG A 68 0.81 -13.11 6.23
C ARG A 68 -0.62 -12.61 6.37
N ASN A 69 -1.06 -12.27 7.59
CA ASN A 69 -2.39 -11.72 7.83
C ASN A 69 -2.58 -10.36 7.13
N LEU A 70 -1.57 -9.49 7.19
CA LEU A 70 -1.57 -8.22 6.45
C LEU A 70 -1.69 -8.45 4.95
N TYR A 71 -0.89 -9.33 4.36
CA TYR A 71 -0.90 -9.56 2.91
C TYR A 71 -2.21 -10.16 2.42
N ARG A 72 -2.81 -11.08 3.20
CA ARG A 72 -4.16 -11.60 2.91
C ARG A 72 -5.20 -10.49 2.93
N ALA A 73 -5.15 -9.60 3.92
CA ALA A 73 -6.08 -8.47 4.00
C ALA A 73 -5.91 -7.48 2.85
N LEU A 74 -4.66 -7.14 2.48
CA LEU A 74 -4.37 -6.25 1.35
C LEU A 74 -4.81 -6.86 0.00
N ALA A 75 -4.60 -8.17 -0.17
CA ALA A 75 -4.98 -8.88 -1.38
C ALA A 75 -6.48 -8.76 -1.68
N THR A 76 -7.33 -8.87 -0.67
CA THR A 76 -8.79 -8.81 -0.81
C THR A 76 -9.38 -7.40 -0.82
N THR A 77 -8.54 -6.37 -0.72
CA THR A 77 -8.96 -4.98 -0.53
C THR A 77 -8.76 -4.10 -1.77
N LYS A 78 -9.74 -3.24 -2.08
CA LYS A 78 -9.68 -2.25 -3.17
C LYS A 78 -8.88 -1.00 -2.81
N SER A 79 -9.07 -0.47 -1.59
CA SER A 79 -8.32 0.68 -1.08
C SER A 79 -8.01 0.59 0.41
N VAL A 80 -6.91 1.20 0.85
CA VAL A 80 -6.52 1.28 2.26
C VAL A 80 -6.63 2.71 2.79
N LEU A 81 -7.06 2.86 4.05
CA LEU A 81 -6.90 4.12 4.78
C LEU A 81 -5.48 4.22 5.33
N ALA A 82 -4.72 5.18 4.83
CA ALA A 82 -3.37 5.46 5.34
C ALA A 82 -3.03 6.94 5.22
N PHE A 83 -2.58 7.53 6.33
CA PHE A 83 -2.30 8.97 6.43
C PHE A 83 -0.81 9.22 6.70
N SER A 84 -0.30 10.34 6.21
CA SER A 84 1.02 10.86 6.54
C SER A 84 1.18 11.02 8.05
N ASN A 85 2.39 10.81 8.56
CA ASN A 85 2.72 10.91 9.98
C ASN A 85 2.54 12.33 10.56
N LEU A 86 2.42 13.37 9.73
CA LEU A 86 2.08 14.71 10.22
C LEU A 86 0.58 14.87 10.53
N VAL A 87 -0.26 13.97 10.02
CA VAL A 87 -1.72 14.03 10.14
C VAL A 87 -2.23 13.10 11.23
N ASP A 88 -1.51 12.01 11.54
CA ASP A 88 -1.90 11.06 12.59
C ASP A 88 -1.70 11.59 14.04
N GLY A 89 -1.10 12.77 14.20
CA GLY A 89 -0.91 13.45 15.49
C GLY A 89 0.16 12.83 16.41
N SER A 90 0.88 11.80 15.95
CA SER A 90 1.87 11.11 16.78
C SER A 90 3.19 11.89 16.91
N LYS A 91 3.48 12.37 18.13
CA LYS A 91 4.69 13.20 18.43
C LYS A 91 5.99 12.41 18.62
N TYR A 92 5.94 11.08 18.63
CA TYR A 92 7.08 10.21 18.97
C TYR A 92 7.91 9.76 17.77
N THR A 93 7.46 10.05 16.55
CA THR A 93 8.21 9.83 15.30
C THR A 93 8.56 11.17 14.65
N HIS A 94 9.53 11.17 13.73
CA HIS A 94 10.11 12.36 13.08
C HIS A 94 9.08 13.50 12.86
N PRO A 95 9.04 14.52 13.75
CA PRO A 95 7.88 15.42 13.86
C PRO A 95 7.78 16.46 12.74
N THR A 96 8.80 16.54 11.89
CA THR A 96 8.92 17.53 10.82
C THR A 96 9.13 16.90 9.43
N LYS A 97 9.22 15.58 9.35
CA LYS A 97 9.51 14.87 8.10
C LYS A 97 8.39 13.92 7.77
N GLU A 98 7.79 14.11 6.61
CA GLU A 98 6.82 13.18 6.06
C GLU A 98 7.53 12.03 5.33
N TYR A 99 6.99 10.82 5.45
CA TYR A 99 7.54 9.65 4.75
C TYR A 99 6.46 8.63 4.38
N VAL A 100 6.73 7.90 3.30
CA VAL A 100 5.93 6.73 2.91
C VAL A 100 6.40 5.54 3.73
N THR A 101 5.45 4.77 4.28
CA THR A 101 5.77 3.55 5.04
C THR A 101 5.72 2.32 4.13
N GLY A 102 6.34 1.21 4.56
CA GLY A 102 6.25 -0.06 3.82
C GLY A 102 4.82 -0.53 3.54
N ARG A 103 3.89 -0.25 4.45
CA ARG A 103 2.47 -0.61 4.31
C ARG A 103 1.80 0.02 3.10
N TRP A 104 2.26 1.20 2.68
CA TRP A 104 1.76 1.87 1.48
C TRP A 104 2.22 1.11 0.24
N LEU A 105 3.49 0.73 0.19
CA LEU A 105 4.05 0.01 -0.95
C LEU A 105 3.52 -1.42 -1.04
N ASP A 106 3.31 -2.07 0.10
CA ASP A 106 2.63 -3.38 0.16
C ASP A 106 1.20 -3.30 -0.37
N ALA A 107 0.44 -2.24 -0.03
CA ALA A 107 -0.90 -2.02 -0.58
C ALA A 107 -0.87 -1.90 -2.11
N LEU A 108 0.05 -1.08 -2.66
CA LEU A 108 0.23 -0.94 -4.11
C LEU A 108 0.61 -2.27 -4.77
N ALA A 109 1.50 -3.06 -4.16
CA ALA A 109 1.89 -4.38 -4.66
C ALA A 109 0.73 -5.38 -4.66
N SER A 110 -0.22 -5.26 -3.73
CA SER A 110 -1.46 -6.02 -3.72
C SER A 110 -2.54 -5.45 -4.66
N GLY A 111 -2.28 -4.33 -5.34
CA GLY A 111 -3.25 -3.65 -6.21
C GLY A 111 -4.31 -2.85 -5.46
N ALA A 112 -4.07 -2.51 -4.19
CA ALA A 112 -4.94 -1.64 -3.42
C ALA A 112 -4.45 -0.19 -3.53
N ALA A 113 -5.38 0.73 -3.81
CA ALA A 113 -5.09 2.15 -3.79
C ALA A 113 -4.98 2.68 -2.35
N ILE A 114 -4.39 3.85 -2.19
CA ILE A 114 -4.22 4.51 -0.90
C ILE A 114 -5.21 5.68 -0.84
N GLY A 115 -6.05 5.69 0.18
CA GLY A 115 -6.91 6.82 0.53
C GLY A 115 -6.40 7.46 1.81
N GLY A 116 -6.16 8.77 1.79
CA GLY A 116 -5.64 9.48 2.96
C GLY A 116 -4.97 10.80 2.64
N ALA A 117 -4.15 11.29 3.55
CA ALA A 117 -3.30 12.46 3.33
C ALA A 117 -1.88 12.02 2.96
N PHE A 118 -1.43 12.40 1.76
CA PHE A 118 -0.13 11.99 1.22
C PHE A 118 1.02 12.86 1.74
N PRO A 119 2.19 12.28 2.08
CA PRO A 119 3.41 13.04 2.27
C PRO A 119 3.68 13.98 1.09
N ASN A 120 3.85 15.28 1.33
CA ASN A 120 4.15 16.24 0.26
C ASN A 120 5.65 16.25 -0.05
N THR A 121 6.16 15.12 -0.53
CA THR A 121 7.58 14.93 -0.88
C THR A 121 7.74 14.43 -2.30
N GLU A 122 8.88 14.72 -2.92
CA GLU A 122 9.24 14.19 -4.24
C GLU A 122 9.29 12.65 -4.22
N THR A 123 9.85 12.06 -3.15
CA THR A 123 9.90 10.61 -2.97
C THR A 123 8.50 9.98 -2.90
N SER A 124 7.53 10.62 -2.24
CA SER A 124 6.17 10.09 -2.22
C SER A 124 5.52 10.12 -3.60
N ARG A 125 5.72 11.22 -4.35
CA ARG A 125 5.21 11.34 -5.72
C ARG A 125 5.83 10.33 -6.69
N SER A 126 7.10 9.95 -6.49
CA SER A 126 7.76 8.95 -7.34
C SER A 126 7.39 7.51 -6.99
N LEU A 127 7.12 7.22 -5.71
CA LEU A 127 6.75 5.86 -5.28
C LEU A 127 5.27 5.54 -5.51
N VAL A 128 4.38 6.52 -5.26
CA VAL A 128 2.93 6.31 -5.33
C VAL A 128 2.36 6.96 -6.58
N PRO A 129 1.95 6.18 -7.60
CA PRO A 129 1.43 6.73 -8.85
C PRO A 129 0.05 7.37 -8.63
N GLU A 130 -0.31 8.35 -9.47
CA GLU A 130 -1.57 9.09 -9.33
C GLU A 130 -2.82 8.19 -9.34
N VAL A 131 -2.82 7.15 -10.17
CA VAL A 131 -3.92 6.16 -10.23
C VAL A 131 -4.11 5.38 -8.92
N GLY A 132 -3.08 5.34 -8.06
CA GLY A 132 -3.07 4.61 -6.80
C GLY A 132 -3.31 5.46 -5.56
N ARG A 133 -3.69 6.73 -5.72
CA ARG A 133 -3.91 7.65 -4.62
C ARG A 133 -5.15 8.51 -4.80
N PHE A 134 -5.81 8.80 -3.69
CA PHE A 134 -6.88 9.78 -3.62
C PHE A 134 -6.93 10.40 -2.21
N ASP A 135 -7.26 11.68 -2.13
CA ASP A 135 -7.32 12.38 -0.86
C ASP A 135 -8.55 11.96 -0.05
N VAL A 136 -8.35 11.81 1.27
CA VAL A 136 -9.42 11.56 2.25
C VAL A 136 -9.28 12.57 3.38
N ASN A 137 -10.38 13.24 3.73
CA ASN A 137 -10.41 14.21 4.81
C ASN A 137 -10.10 13.55 6.16
N ALA A 138 -8.94 13.86 6.73
CA ALA A 138 -8.48 13.28 7.99
C ALA A 138 -9.21 13.78 9.25
N LEU A 139 -9.96 14.88 9.14
CA LEU A 139 -10.59 15.58 10.27
C LEU A 139 -12.12 15.42 10.29
N ASP A 140 -12.69 14.82 9.25
CA ASP A 140 -14.14 14.62 9.10
C ASP A 140 -14.38 13.25 8.45
N ARG A 141 -14.70 12.24 9.28
CA ARG A 141 -14.93 10.87 8.81
C ARG A 141 -16.06 10.78 7.81
N SER A 142 -17.15 11.51 8.05
CA SER A 142 -18.34 11.47 7.18
C SER A 142 -17.99 11.96 5.78
N ARG A 143 -17.32 13.11 5.69
CA ARG A 143 -16.82 13.63 4.43
C ARG A 143 -15.82 12.69 3.78
N GLY A 144 -14.82 12.21 4.54
CA GLY A 144 -13.79 11.35 3.98
C GLY A 144 -14.30 9.99 3.50
N LEU A 145 -15.30 9.40 4.16
CA LEU A 145 -15.97 8.20 3.66
C LEU A 145 -16.81 8.50 2.41
N GLY A 146 -17.36 9.71 2.28
CA GLY A 146 -17.97 10.18 1.03
C GLY A 146 -16.96 10.24 -0.13
N GLU A 147 -15.74 10.70 0.14
CA GLU A 147 -14.63 10.73 -0.83
C GLU A 147 -14.20 9.31 -1.23
N VAL A 148 -14.11 8.38 -0.28
CA VAL A 148 -13.89 6.95 -0.56
C VAL A 148 -15.00 6.39 -1.45
N ARG A 149 -16.27 6.66 -1.14
CA ARG A 149 -17.42 6.20 -1.95
C ARG A 149 -17.34 6.72 -3.38
N SER A 150 -16.99 7.99 -3.55
CA SER A 150 -16.84 8.59 -4.88
C SER A 150 -15.70 7.92 -5.66
N TRP A 151 -14.56 7.65 -5.02
CA TRP A 151 -13.46 6.94 -5.67
C TRP A 151 -13.85 5.51 -6.09
N LEU A 152 -14.56 4.78 -5.22
CA LEU A 152 -15.02 3.40 -5.47
C LEU A 152 -15.91 3.29 -6.72
N GLN A 153 -16.66 4.33 -7.09
CA GLN A 153 -17.46 4.36 -8.33
C GLN A 153 -16.60 4.23 -9.60
N SER A 154 -15.33 4.62 -9.50
CA SER A 154 -14.37 4.55 -10.60
C SER A 154 -13.41 3.36 -10.48
N TRP A 155 -13.56 2.52 -9.45
CA TRP A 155 -12.69 1.38 -9.24
C TRP A 155 -12.89 0.32 -10.34
N SER A 156 -11.80 -0.31 -10.75
CA SER A 156 -11.82 -1.45 -11.67
C SER A 156 -10.67 -2.40 -11.37
N GLU A 157 -10.80 -3.65 -11.81
CA GLU A 157 -9.70 -4.62 -11.77
C GLU A 157 -8.49 -4.14 -12.59
N ASP A 158 -8.72 -3.41 -13.70
CA ASP A 158 -7.65 -2.81 -14.50
C ASP A 158 -6.81 -1.82 -13.69
N LYS A 159 -7.44 -0.95 -12.89
CA LYS A 159 -6.72 -0.05 -11.99
C LYS A 159 -5.87 -0.83 -10.99
N ALA A 160 -6.42 -1.88 -10.39
CA ALA A 160 -5.66 -2.73 -9.48
C ALA A 160 -4.47 -3.40 -10.19
N SER A 161 -4.64 -3.90 -11.42
CA SER A 161 -3.57 -4.50 -12.22
C SER A 161 -2.47 -3.50 -12.57
N VAL A 162 -2.82 -2.25 -12.90
CA VAL A 162 -1.86 -1.16 -13.14
C VAL A 162 -1.00 -0.91 -11.89
N LEU A 163 -1.60 -0.88 -10.70
CA LEU A 163 -0.86 -0.71 -9.44
C LEU A 163 0.10 -1.87 -9.17
N ARG A 164 -0.36 -3.10 -9.39
CA ARG A 164 0.46 -4.30 -9.25
C ARG A 164 1.65 -4.27 -10.20
N LYS A 165 1.41 -3.91 -11.45
CA LYS A 165 2.48 -3.76 -12.45
C LYS A 165 3.48 -2.68 -12.04
N HIS A 166 3.01 -1.50 -11.62
CA HIS A 166 3.88 -0.43 -11.10
C HIS A 166 4.76 -0.91 -9.95
N ALA A 167 4.20 -1.69 -9.01
CA ALA A 167 4.97 -2.25 -7.91
C ALA A 167 6.05 -3.23 -8.36
N VAL A 168 5.73 -4.13 -9.29
CA VAL A 168 6.66 -5.09 -9.89
C VAL A 168 7.76 -4.40 -10.69
N ASP A 169 7.46 -3.28 -11.35
CA ASP A 169 8.42 -2.53 -12.18
C ASP A 169 9.33 -1.61 -11.36
N HIS A 170 8.82 -1.05 -10.27
CA HIS A 170 9.46 0.11 -9.63
C HIS A 170 9.64 0.00 -8.12
N LEU A 171 8.89 -0.86 -7.42
CA LEU A 171 8.85 -0.85 -5.96
C LEU A 171 9.50 -2.08 -5.31
N ASP A 172 9.84 -3.12 -6.07
CA ASP A 172 10.42 -4.33 -5.48
C ASP A 172 11.78 -4.07 -4.78
N TRP A 173 11.98 -4.70 -3.62
CA TRP A 173 13.24 -4.65 -2.87
C TRP A 173 14.43 -5.13 -3.69
N ARG A 174 14.25 -6.08 -4.61
CA ARG A 174 15.32 -6.64 -5.43
C ARG A 174 16.00 -5.60 -6.31
N TYR A 175 15.31 -4.54 -6.75
CA TYR A 175 15.97 -3.44 -7.46
C TYR A 175 16.88 -2.61 -6.56
N ARG A 176 16.51 -2.45 -5.28
CA ARG A 176 17.35 -1.76 -4.29
C ARG A 176 18.57 -2.63 -3.98
N LEU A 177 18.36 -3.92 -3.76
CA LEU A 177 19.43 -4.88 -3.57
C LEU A 177 20.34 -4.97 -4.79
N ALA A 178 19.83 -4.84 -6.02
CA ALA A 178 20.65 -4.85 -7.24
C ALA A 178 21.57 -3.64 -7.31
N SER A 179 21.07 -2.47 -6.87
CA SER A 179 21.89 -1.26 -6.77
C SER A 179 23.01 -1.43 -5.74
N ILE A 180 22.72 -2.13 -4.63
CA ILE A 180 23.71 -2.47 -3.60
C ILE A 180 24.74 -3.47 -4.13
N ASP A 181 24.28 -4.57 -4.73
CA ASP A 181 25.11 -5.62 -5.34
C ASP A 181 26.09 -5.04 -6.37
N ALA A 182 25.60 -4.17 -7.25
CA ALA A 182 26.43 -3.51 -8.27
C ALA A 182 27.42 -2.50 -7.68
N HIS A 183 27.06 -1.77 -6.63
CA HIS A 183 27.96 -0.79 -6.00
C HIS A 183 29.07 -1.45 -5.19
N LEU A 184 28.77 -2.61 -4.60
CA LEU A 184 29.70 -3.38 -3.76
C LEU A 184 30.42 -4.50 -4.54
N ASP A 185 30.13 -4.65 -5.83
CA ASP A 185 30.68 -5.69 -6.72
C ASP A 185 30.54 -7.12 -6.16
N LEU A 186 29.36 -7.44 -5.62
CA LEU A 186 29.10 -8.72 -4.96
C LEU A 186 28.72 -9.83 -5.95
N GLY A 187 28.12 -9.48 -7.08
CA GLY A 187 27.84 -10.39 -8.19
C GLY A 187 26.79 -11.48 -7.90
N SER A 188 25.82 -11.23 -7.02
CA SER A 188 24.82 -12.21 -6.58
C SER A 188 24.04 -12.84 -7.74
N ARG A 189 24.22 -14.15 -7.93
CA ARG A 189 23.51 -14.92 -8.96
C ARG A 189 22.02 -15.03 -8.67
N GLN A 190 21.66 -15.33 -7.42
CA GLN A 190 20.25 -15.47 -7.01
C GLN A 190 19.46 -14.19 -7.29
N LEU A 191 20.04 -13.04 -6.94
CA LEU A 191 19.39 -11.75 -7.17
C LEU A 191 19.14 -11.48 -8.67
N LYS A 192 20.10 -11.84 -9.54
CA LYS A 192 19.94 -11.73 -11.00
C LYS A 192 18.79 -12.61 -11.49
N GLU A 193 18.67 -13.83 -11.00
CA GLU A 193 17.58 -14.76 -11.35
C GLU A 193 16.22 -14.21 -10.91
N GLU A 194 16.10 -13.72 -9.68
CA GLU A 194 14.85 -13.14 -9.16
C GLU A 194 14.44 -11.85 -9.89
N ILE A 195 15.39 -11.03 -10.33
CA ILE A 195 15.10 -9.87 -11.20
C ILE A 195 14.53 -10.30 -12.55
N GLN A 196 14.99 -11.42 -13.11
CA GLN A 196 14.39 -11.96 -14.34
C GLN A 196 12.96 -12.44 -14.09
N GLN A 197 12.68 -13.04 -12.92
CA GLN A 197 11.31 -13.42 -12.54
C GLN A 197 10.39 -12.19 -12.45
N LEU A 198 10.87 -11.08 -11.87
CA LEU A 198 10.14 -9.80 -11.85
C LEU A 198 9.84 -9.29 -13.26
N LYS A 199 10.81 -9.32 -14.17
CA LYS A 199 10.62 -8.90 -15.57
C LYS A 199 9.58 -9.77 -16.29
N GLN A 200 9.62 -11.09 -16.09
CA GLN A 200 8.63 -12.02 -16.64
C GLN A 200 7.22 -11.84 -16.04
N LEU A 201 7.14 -11.43 -14.76
CA LEU A 201 5.88 -11.10 -14.12
C LEU A 201 5.31 -9.79 -14.66
N SER A 202 6.15 -8.77 -14.81
CA SER A 202 5.78 -7.49 -15.40
C SER A 202 5.16 -7.63 -16.80
N SER A 203 5.73 -8.47 -17.66
CA SER A 203 5.20 -8.71 -19.00
C SER A 203 3.85 -9.43 -19.03
N ARG A 204 3.49 -10.13 -17.95
CA ARG A 204 2.18 -10.82 -17.82
C ARG A 204 1.09 -9.94 -17.23
N LEU A 205 1.47 -8.86 -16.55
CA LEU A 205 0.55 -7.90 -15.93
C LEU A 205 0.21 -6.72 -16.87
N GLY A 206 0.83 -6.67 -18.05
CA GLY A 206 0.63 -5.63 -19.08
C GLY A 206 -0.23 -6.07 -20.24
#